data_AF-W1VB62-F1
#
_entry.id   AF-W1VB62-F1
#
_cell.length_a   1.000
_cell.length_b   1.000
_cell.length_c   1.000
_cell.angle_alpha   90.00
_cell.angle_beta   90.00
_cell.angle_gamma   90.00
#
_symmetry.space_group_name_H-M   'P 1'
#
loop_
_entity.id
_entity.type
_entity.pdbx_description
1 polymer ?
#
loop_
_entity_poly.entity_id
_entity_poly.type
_entity_poly.pdbx_seq_one_letter_code
_entity_poly.pdbx_strand_id
1 'polypeptide(L)'
;GGYNLGRYSNAEVDAAIEKALGTLDTADAQAQWVELDKKIAADVPIVPLANRRNSFLAGSGVTGFSVESYPAYPSYLTVGVSA
;
A
#
# COMPACT_ATOMS: atom_id res chain seq x y z
N GLY A 1 4.42 -14.66 2.76
CA GLY A 1 5.08 -14.72 1.43
C GLY A 1 4.18 -15.45 0.47
N GLY A 2 4.11 -15.04 -0.80
CA GLY A 2 3.26 -15.68 -1.81
C GLY A 2 2.63 -14.77 -2.87
N TYR A 3 2.90 -13.46 -2.84
CA TYR A 3 2.27 -12.48 -3.74
C TYR A 3 3.19 -11.98 -4.87
N ASN A 4 4.32 -12.65 -5.11
CA ASN A 4 5.23 -12.34 -6.22
C ASN A 4 4.76 -13.01 -7.52
N LEU A 5 3.76 -12.40 -8.17
CA LEU A 5 3.17 -12.92 -9.41
C LEU A 5 4.17 -12.88 -10.59
N GLY A 6 5.09 -11.92 -10.60
CA GLY A 6 6.12 -11.80 -11.64
C GLY A 6 7.27 -12.79 -11.52
N ARG A 7 7.32 -13.58 -10.43
CA ARG A 7 8.45 -14.46 -10.08
C ARG A 7 9.80 -13.73 -10.10
N TYR A 8 9.76 -12.43 -9.83
CA TYR A 8 10.93 -11.57 -9.84
C TYR A 8 11.89 -11.96 -8.73
N SER A 9 13.17 -12.11 -9.04
CA SER A 9 14.21 -12.52 -8.08
C SER A 9 15.50 -11.79 -8.40
N ASN A 10 15.93 -10.93 -7.48
CA ASN A 10 17.14 -10.12 -7.62
C ASN A 10 17.76 -9.96 -6.23
N ALA A 11 18.92 -10.57 -6.01
CA ALA A 11 19.59 -10.59 -4.71
C ALA A 11 19.96 -9.17 -4.21
N GLU A 12 20.19 -8.22 -5.12
CA GLU A 12 20.48 -6.83 -4.73
C GLU A 12 19.21 -6.11 -4.25
N VAL A 13 18.04 -6.46 -4.81
CA VAL A 13 16.74 -5.97 -4.32
C VAL A 13 16.42 -6.57 -2.96
N ASP A 14 16.66 -7.87 -2.78
CA ASP A 14 16.45 -8.53 -1.49
C ASP A 14 17.30 -7.89 -0.39
N ALA A 15 18.60 -7.66 -0.65
CA ALA A 15 19.50 -6.98 0.29
C ALA A 15 19.08 -5.53 0.58
N ALA A 16 18.56 -4.81 -0.43
CA ALA A 16 18.06 -3.45 -0.26
C ALA A 16 16.79 -3.40 0.61
N ILE A 17 15.88 -4.39 0.44
CA ILE A 17 14.71 -4.56 1.30
C ILE A 17 15.14 -4.79 2.74
N GLU A 18 16.08 -5.72 2.99
CA GLU A 18 16.58 -6.01 4.33
C GLU A 18 17.18 -4.76 5.00
N LYS A 19 17.96 -3.97 4.25
CA LYS A 19 18.54 -2.71 4.74
C LYS A 19 17.47 -1.69 5.11
N ALA A 20 16.47 -1.49 4.25
CA ALA A 20 15.39 -0.54 4.50
C ALA A 20 14.53 -0.95 5.71
N LEU A 21 14.26 -2.24 5.88
CA LEU A 21 13.57 -2.77 7.06
C LEU A 21 14.37 -2.60 8.36
N GLY A 22 15.70 -2.67 8.29
CA GLY A 22 16.60 -2.48 9.43
C GLY A 22 16.88 -1.01 9.79
N THR A 23 16.46 -0.05 8.97
CA THR A 23 16.75 1.37 9.18
C THR A 23 15.70 1.99 10.12
N LEU A 24 16.15 2.47 11.29
CA LEU A 24 15.27 3.02 12.33
C LEU A 24 14.84 4.47 12.06
N ASP A 25 15.71 5.26 11.42
CA ASP A 25 15.35 6.61 11.01
C ASP A 25 14.36 6.54 9.84
N THR A 26 13.21 7.17 10.00
CA THR A 26 12.11 7.06 9.05
C THR A 26 12.38 7.78 7.75
N ALA A 27 13.13 8.89 7.77
CA ALA A 27 13.48 9.63 6.57
C ALA A 27 14.52 8.86 5.75
N ASP A 28 15.52 8.27 6.40
CA ASP A 28 16.51 7.42 5.76
C ASP A 28 15.88 6.16 5.17
N ALA A 29 14.98 5.49 5.92
CA ALA A 29 14.24 4.34 5.42
C ALA A 29 13.40 4.72 4.20
N GLN A 30 12.69 5.86 4.24
CA GLN A 30 11.90 6.36 3.12
C GLN A 30 12.77 6.61 1.88
N ALA A 31 13.94 7.24 2.04
CA ALA A 31 14.86 7.48 0.93
C ALA A 31 15.35 6.16 0.30
N GLN A 32 15.64 5.15 1.13
CA GLN A 32 16.02 3.81 0.66
C GLN A 32 14.90 3.13 -0.12
N TRP A 33 13.66 3.20 0.36
CA TRP A 33 12.48 2.66 -0.35
C TRP A 33 12.26 3.34 -1.71
N VAL A 34 12.45 4.66 -1.80
CA VAL A 34 12.32 5.39 -3.08
C VAL A 34 13.35 4.91 -4.11
N GLU A 35 14.60 4.73 -3.71
CA GLU A 35 15.64 4.22 -4.63
C GLU A 35 15.40 2.76 -5.02
N LEU A 36 14.90 1.95 -4.08
CA LEU A 36 14.51 0.57 -4.36
C LEU A 36 13.35 0.49 -5.37
N ASP A 37 12.30 1.29 -5.20
CA ASP A 37 11.16 1.33 -6.13
C ASP A 37 11.61 1.68 -7.56
N LYS A 38 12.55 2.64 -7.71
CA LYS A 38 13.13 2.99 -9.02
C LYS A 38 13.87 1.82 -9.65
N LYS A 39 14.64 1.06 -8.86
CA LYS A 39 15.36 -0.12 -9.33
C LYS A 39 14.41 -1.20 -9.82
N ILE A 40 13.39 -1.52 -9.02
CA ILE A 40 12.36 -2.51 -9.38
C ILE A 40 11.62 -2.06 -10.65
N ALA A 41 11.26 -0.78 -10.76
CA ALA A 41 10.58 -0.24 -11.93
C ALA A 41 11.44 -0.33 -13.20
N ALA A 42 12.77 -0.15 -13.10
CA ALA A 42 13.69 -0.29 -14.23
C ALA A 42 13.81 -1.75 -14.73
N ASP A 43 13.67 -2.73 -13.83
CA ASP A 43 13.69 -4.16 -14.17
C ASP A 43 12.35 -4.64 -14.77
N VAL A 44 11.28 -3.83 -14.67
CA VAL A 44 9.92 -4.07 -15.22
C VAL A 44 9.37 -5.48 -14.91
N PRO A 45 9.35 -5.95 -13.64
CA PRO A 45 8.81 -7.28 -13.33
C PRO A 45 7.29 -7.36 -13.44
N ILE A 46 6.60 -6.22 -13.34
CA ILE A 46 5.16 -6.05 -13.52
C ILE A 46 4.94 -4.70 -14.21
N VAL A 47 3.90 -4.61 -15.06
CA VAL A 47 3.46 -3.34 -15.67
C VAL A 47 2.36 -2.71 -14.81
N PRO A 48 2.60 -1.57 -14.12
CA PRO A 48 1.58 -0.88 -13.35
C PRO A 48 0.53 -0.26 -14.29
N LEU A 49 -0.76 -0.40 -13.96
CA LEU A 49 -1.85 0.14 -14.77
C LEU A 49 -2.44 1.43 -14.20
N ALA A 50 -2.86 1.41 -12.92
CA ALA A 50 -3.47 2.54 -12.26
C ALA A 50 -3.41 2.42 -10.73
N ASN A 51 -3.34 3.57 -10.05
CA ASN A 51 -3.64 3.65 -8.62
C ASN A 51 -5.17 3.67 -8.44
N ARG A 52 -5.73 2.57 -7.92
CA ARG A 52 -7.17 2.43 -7.76
C ARG A 52 -7.71 3.42 -6.73
N ARG A 53 -8.80 4.11 -7.07
CA ARG A 53 -9.60 4.91 -6.14
C ARG A 53 -11.00 4.28 -6.04
N ASN A 54 -11.55 4.22 -4.84
CA ASN A 54 -12.89 3.68 -4.61
C ASN A 54 -13.88 4.82 -4.40
N SER A 55 -15.05 4.70 -5.03
CA SER A 55 -16.19 5.55 -4.75
C SER A 55 -17.17 4.78 -3.87
N PHE A 56 -17.70 5.44 -2.85
CA PHE A 56 -18.63 4.85 -1.91
C PHE A 56 -19.93 5.66 -1.89
N LEU A 57 -21.05 4.97 -1.75
CA LEU A 57 -22.37 5.58 -1.57
C LEU A 57 -22.97 5.02 -0.28
N ALA A 58 -23.23 5.89 0.68
CA ALA A 58 -23.94 5.55 1.91
C ALA A 58 -25.43 5.91 1.76
N GLY A 59 -26.31 5.07 2.32
CA GLY A 59 -27.74 5.37 2.36
C GLY A 59 -28.04 6.57 3.26
N SER A 60 -29.16 7.27 3.02
CA SER A 60 -29.50 8.50 3.73
C SER A 60 -29.70 8.35 5.25
N GLY A 61 -30.00 7.13 5.72
CA GLY A 61 -30.09 6.81 7.15
C GLY A 61 -28.80 6.26 7.76
N VAL A 62 -27.72 6.12 6.98
CA VAL A 62 -26.43 5.60 7.48
C VAL A 62 -25.66 6.74 8.13
N THR A 63 -25.22 6.52 9.36
CA THR A 63 -24.42 7.46 10.14
C THR A 63 -23.02 6.91 10.39
N GLY A 64 -22.04 7.79 10.62
CA GLY A 64 -20.67 7.39 10.96
C GLY A 64 -19.90 6.67 9.84
N PHE A 65 -20.33 6.81 8.59
CA PHE A 65 -19.65 6.26 7.42
C PHE A 65 -18.49 7.17 6.97
N SER A 66 -17.27 6.70 7.16
CA SER A 66 -16.05 7.25 6.57
C SER A 66 -15.16 6.12 6.08
N VAL A 67 -14.32 6.39 5.08
CA VAL A 67 -13.31 5.45 4.59
C VAL A 67 -11.96 6.17 4.60
N GLU A 68 -11.02 5.64 5.38
CA GLU A 68 -9.67 6.16 5.47
C GLU A 68 -8.82 5.81 4.24
N SER A 69 -7.69 6.49 4.08
CA SER A 69 -6.70 6.16 3.05
C SER A 69 -6.18 4.72 3.18
N TYR A 70 -6.06 4.23 4.42
CA TYR A 70 -5.75 2.84 4.73
C TYR A 70 -6.19 2.49 6.17
N PRO A 71 -6.87 1.35 6.40
CA PRO A 71 -7.37 0.44 5.37
C PRO A 71 -8.58 1.05 4.63
N ALA A 72 -8.68 0.79 3.32
CA ALA A 72 -9.67 1.43 2.44
C ALA A 72 -11.07 0.79 2.51
N TYR A 73 -11.57 0.56 3.73
CA TYR A 73 -12.93 0.12 4.04
C TYR A 73 -13.47 0.85 5.28
N PRO A 74 -14.80 1.00 5.44
CA PRO A 74 -15.37 1.68 6.58
C PRO A 74 -15.19 0.89 7.89
N SER A 75 -15.04 1.61 9.00
CA SER A 75 -15.01 0.99 10.33
C SER A 75 -16.43 0.62 10.77
N TYR A 76 -16.71 -0.67 10.92
CA TYR A 76 -18.01 -1.14 11.45
C TYR A 76 -18.24 -0.80 12.93
N LEU A 77 -17.21 -0.33 13.65
CA LEU A 77 -17.36 0.15 15.02
C LEU A 77 -18.00 1.54 15.09
N THR A 78 -17.97 2.31 14.00
CA THR A 78 -18.49 3.68 13.94
C THR A 78 -19.75 3.81 13.09
N VAL A 79 -19.98 2.88 12.17
CA VAL A 79 -21.16 2.88 11.30
C VAL A 79 -22.41 2.53 12.09
N GLY A 80 -23.49 3.30 11.88
CA GLY A 80 -24.79 3.08 12.51
C GLY A 80 -25.96 3.46 11.59
N VAL A 81 -27.16 3.45 12.18
CA VAL A 81 -28.41 3.85 11.51
C VAL A 81 -29.09 4.94 12.35
N SER A 82 -29.64 5.96 11.70
CA SER A 82 -30.47 6.96 12.37
C SER A 82 -31.81 6.35 12.84
N ALA A 83 -32.29 6.80 13.99
CA ALA A 83 -33.61 6.45 14.52
C ALA A 83 -34.76 7.02 13.67
#